data_AF-A0A2I0QDI9-F1
#
_entry.id   AF-A0A2I0QDI9-F1
#
_cell.length_a   1.000
_cell.length_b   1.000
_cell.length_c   1.000
_cell.angle_alpha   90.00
_cell.angle_beta   90.00
_cell.angle_gamma   90.00
#
_symmetry.space_group_name_H-M   'P 1'
#
loop_
_entity.id
_entity.type
_entity.pdbx_description
1 polymer ?
#
loop_
_entity_poly.entity_id
_entity_poly.type
_entity_poly.pdbx_seq_one_letter_code
_entity_poly.pdbx_strand_id
1 'polypeptide(L)'
;SWCPQDIPLVSAFTEVYMDKFKDEKAKISPGRGAIQDVEIREVGMPIVMGEIPGIIAPVGCSLWPRSGAELGDIIEEFLKRNYIVTTSGCSAMALASDYSGIHNLYEKYGGRFAAGNLINVGSCVANAHITGAAMKVANIFAHRKLRANYEEIADYCTNRIGAVGLVLGTMSQKAVSIGFGCMRLGIPVIWGPQGVKYRKELRGDVVCNYENDDYNDIFKYKPDEKLGRWEVYDSFSGEKHDVGPAPEHLSYAAKTKEEIMILIPKLTIRGGDNFKGRQIKLAHWVDMYKKYGGRGGKPTDDLPGDIHKFVRTETDIPITLREEVMQMLKDKNWEPAKKNPDPTLVKRLVRKKKIKE
;
A
#
# COMPACT_ATOMS: atom_id res chain seq x y z
N SER A 1 8.81 10.75 36.33
CA SER A 1 7.78 11.70 36.83
C SER A 1 6.78 11.03 37.78
N TRP A 2 6.41 9.76 37.60
CA TRP A 2 5.43 9.08 38.48
C TRP A 2 6.05 7.97 39.36
N CYS A 3 7.37 7.86 39.43
CA CYS A 3 8.02 6.88 40.31
C CYS A 3 7.94 7.41 41.76
N PRO A 4 7.26 6.72 42.70
CA PRO A 4 7.16 7.19 44.09
C PRO A 4 8.50 7.25 44.83
N GLN A 5 9.50 6.52 44.32
CA GLN A 5 10.86 6.45 44.88
C GLN A 5 11.85 7.37 44.16
N ASP A 6 11.36 8.23 43.25
CA ASP A 6 12.15 9.14 42.42
C ASP A 6 13.34 8.48 41.69
N ILE A 7 13.19 7.20 41.34
CA ILE A 7 14.21 6.47 40.59
C ILE A 7 14.26 7.05 39.17
N PRO A 8 15.44 7.47 38.65
CA PRO A 8 15.57 8.00 37.30
C PRO A 8 15.56 6.86 36.28
N LEU A 9 14.39 6.28 36.02
CA LEU A 9 14.22 5.08 35.19
C LEU A 9 14.88 5.20 33.81
N VAL A 10 14.73 6.34 33.13
CA VAL A 10 15.35 6.56 31.81
C VAL A 10 16.86 6.47 31.91
N SER A 11 17.48 7.17 32.86
CA SER A 11 18.93 7.13 33.06
C SER A 11 19.41 5.75 33.46
N ALA A 12 18.65 5.02 34.30
CA ALA A 12 18.98 3.65 34.68
C ALA A 12 18.99 2.71 33.46
N PHE A 13 17.99 2.79 32.57
CA PHE A 13 18.01 2.04 31.32
C PHE A 13 19.14 2.49 30.39
N THR A 14 19.43 3.79 30.32
CA THR A 14 20.55 4.29 29.51
C THR A 14 21.87 3.71 29.97
N GLU A 15 22.11 3.63 31.28
CA GLU A 15 23.31 3.04 31.85
C GLU A 15 23.40 1.53 31.54
N VAL A 16 22.31 0.79 31.75
CA VAL A 16 22.25 -0.65 31.46
C VAL A 16 22.52 -0.97 29.99
N TYR A 17 22.11 -0.09 29.07
CA TYR A 17 22.30 -0.26 27.62
C TYR A 17 23.47 0.55 27.04
N MET A 18 24.32 1.15 27.87
CA MET A 18 25.39 2.07 27.42
C MET A 18 26.36 1.40 26.43
N ASP A 19 26.79 0.17 26.75
CA ASP A 19 27.68 -0.61 25.88
C ASP A 19 27.03 -0.88 24.52
N LYS A 20 25.73 -1.23 24.52
CA LYS A 20 24.97 -1.43 23.29
C LYS A 20 24.89 -0.16 22.46
N PHE A 21 24.63 1.00 23.08
CA PHE A 21 24.54 2.28 22.36
C PHE A 21 25.87 2.73 21.78
N LYS A 22 26.98 2.45 22.48
CA LYS A 22 28.33 2.78 22.01
C LYS A 22 28.68 2.07 20.69
N ASP A 23 28.17 0.84 20.55
CA ASP A 23 28.39 0.00 19.38
C ASP A 23 27.27 0.11 18.33
N GLU A 24 26.19 0.86 18.63
CA GLU A 24 25.06 1.07 17.71
C GLU A 24 25.42 2.07 16.60
N LYS A 25 26.17 1.60 15.62
CA LYS A 25 26.59 2.34 14.43
C LYS A 25 25.98 1.71 13.19
N ALA A 26 25.41 2.55 12.33
CA ALA A 26 24.72 2.14 11.13
C ALA A 26 25.13 3.02 9.94
N LYS A 27 25.20 2.42 8.75
CA LYS A 27 25.37 3.17 7.50
C LYS A 27 24.00 3.35 6.85
N ILE A 28 23.61 4.60 6.66
CA ILE A 28 22.40 4.96 5.94
C ILE A 28 22.78 5.44 4.54
N SER A 29 22.07 4.99 3.52
CA SER A 29 22.16 5.60 2.19
C SER A 29 21.66 7.05 2.27
N PRO A 30 22.38 8.05 1.74
CA PRO A 30 21.96 9.44 1.82
C PRO A 30 20.61 9.65 1.12
N GLY A 31 19.87 10.66 1.57
CA GLY A 31 18.62 11.06 0.93
C GLY A 31 18.86 11.51 -0.50
N ARG A 32 18.51 10.67 -1.48
CA ARG A 32 18.86 10.91 -2.89
C ARG A 32 17.88 11.81 -3.65
N GLY A 33 16.79 12.24 -3.00
CA GLY A 33 15.80 13.13 -3.59
C GLY A 33 14.83 12.41 -4.54
N ALA A 34 14.46 13.08 -5.62
CA ALA A 34 13.44 12.62 -6.54
C ALA A 34 13.85 11.35 -7.29
N ILE A 35 12.89 10.45 -7.49
CA ILE A 35 13.02 9.35 -8.46
C ILE A 35 13.20 9.98 -9.84
N GLN A 36 14.12 9.48 -10.66
CA GLN A 36 14.40 10.08 -11.97
C GLN A 36 13.45 9.59 -13.05
N ASP A 37 13.28 10.37 -14.12
CA ASP A 37 12.39 9.99 -15.23
C ASP A 37 12.87 8.74 -15.96
N VAL A 38 14.19 8.51 -16.03
CA VAL A 38 14.76 7.28 -16.59
C VAL A 38 14.33 6.06 -15.79
N GLU A 39 14.34 6.14 -14.46
CA GLU A 39 13.87 5.06 -13.59
C GLU A 39 12.36 4.84 -13.79
N ILE A 40 11.55 5.90 -13.89
CA ILE A 40 10.11 5.77 -14.14
C ILE A 40 9.83 5.10 -15.50
N ARG A 41 10.59 5.39 -16.54
CA ARG A 41 10.42 4.72 -17.85
C ARG A 41 10.72 3.23 -17.78
N GLU A 42 11.69 2.83 -16.97
CA GLU A 42 12.09 1.42 -16.82
C GLU A 42 11.04 0.60 -16.07
N VAL A 43 10.42 1.17 -15.02
CA VAL A 43 9.48 0.43 -14.16
C VAL A 43 8.01 0.76 -14.37
N GLY A 44 7.69 1.79 -15.16
CA GLY A 44 6.33 2.30 -15.33
C GLY A 44 5.33 1.24 -15.83
N MET A 45 5.68 0.52 -16.90
CA MET A 45 4.82 -0.56 -17.42
C MET A 45 4.69 -1.72 -16.42
N PRO A 46 5.78 -2.31 -15.88
CA PRO A 46 5.64 -3.39 -14.90
C PRO A 46 4.83 -3.03 -13.65
N ILE A 47 4.91 -1.79 -13.16
CA ILE A 47 4.10 -1.31 -12.02
C ILE A 47 2.61 -1.28 -12.39
N VAL A 48 2.26 -0.69 -13.54
CA VAL A 48 0.87 -0.52 -13.98
C VAL A 48 0.21 -1.84 -14.31
N MET A 49 0.98 -2.78 -14.87
CA MET A 49 0.48 -4.13 -15.18
C MET A 49 0.39 -5.02 -13.92
N GLY A 50 1.08 -4.64 -12.84
CA GLY A 50 1.14 -5.39 -11.58
C GLY A 50 2.20 -6.49 -11.54
N GLU A 51 3.10 -6.55 -12.53
CA GLU A 51 4.22 -7.50 -12.55
C GLU A 51 5.29 -7.14 -11.52
N ILE A 52 5.48 -5.85 -11.25
CA ILE A 52 6.08 -5.39 -10.00
C ILE A 52 4.95 -5.36 -8.97
N PRO A 53 5.01 -6.17 -7.89
CA PRO A 53 3.88 -6.38 -6.97
C PRO A 53 3.36 -5.11 -6.30
N GLY A 54 4.23 -4.13 -6.10
CA GLY A 54 3.85 -2.79 -5.69
C GLY A 54 5.01 -1.97 -5.15
N ILE A 55 4.67 -0.72 -4.81
CA ILE A 55 5.57 0.23 -4.13
C ILE A 55 5.16 0.30 -2.66
N ILE A 56 6.11 0.09 -1.75
CA ILE A 56 5.88 0.25 -0.31
C ILE A 56 6.62 1.49 0.16
N ALA A 57 5.93 2.36 0.88
CA ALA A 57 6.51 3.57 1.44
C ALA A 57 6.56 3.52 2.97
N PRO A 58 7.57 2.88 3.59
CA PRO A 58 7.78 2.95 5.03
C PRO A 58 8.30 4.33 5.41
N VAL A 59 7.46 5.13 6.07
CA VAL A 59 7.74 6.52 6.43
C VAL A 59 7.22 6.78 7.85
N GLY A 60 7.44 7.98 8.39
CA GLY A 60 6.85 8.38 9.66
C GLY A 60 7.83 8.53 10.81
N CYS A 61 7.29 8.43 12.02
CA CYS A 61 7.98 8.73 13.27
C CYS A 61 8.54 7.46 13.93
N SER A 62 9.14 7.62 15.10
CA SER A 62 9.83 6.55 15.84
C SER A 62 9.01 5.91 16.97
N LEU A 63 7.70 6.15 17.05
CA LEU A 63 6.84 5.52 18.07
C LEU A 63 6.44 4.10 17.68
N TRP A 64 7.42 3.22 17.51
CA TRP A 64 7.22 1.84 17.08
C TRP A 64 6.70 0.94 18.22
N PRO A 65 5.82 -0.04 17.95
CA PRO A 65 5.31 -0.96 18.96
C PRO A 65 6.41 -1.86 19.56
N ARG A 66 7.28 -2.42 18.69
CA ARG A 66 8.35 -3.35 19.06
C ARG A 66 9.68 -2.97 18.44
N SER A 67 10.05 -1.69 18.53
CA SER A 67 11.28 -1.08 17.97
C SER A 67 11.30 -0.95 16.43
N GLY A 68 12.33 -0.26 15.92
CA GLY A 68 12.58 -0.17 14.47
C GLY A 68 12.92 -1.51 13.81
N ALA A 69 13.35 -2.52 14.58
CA ALA A 69 13.65 -3.86 14.06
C ALA A 69 12.44 -4.51 13.41
N GLU A 70 11.26 -4.31 14.01
CA GLU A 70 10.01 -4.79 13.45
C GLU A 70 9.75 -4.21 12.05
N LEU A 71 10.09 -2.94 11.83
CA LEU A 71 10.01 -2.32 10.50
C LEU A 71 11.02 -2.94 9.53
N GLY A 72 12.24 -3.19 9.98
CA GLY A 72 13.29 -3.86 9.21
C GLY A 72 12.84 -5.23 8.70
N ASP A 73 12.30 -6.06 9.59
CA ASP A 73 11.80 -7.40 9.24
C ASP A 73 10.65 -7.36 8.23
N ILE A 74 9.69 -6.44 8.42
CA ILE A 74 8.57 -6.27 7.49
C ILE A 74 9.14 -5.95 6.11
N ILE A 75 10.02 -4.96 6.04
CA ILE A 75 10.53 -4.45 4.77
C ILE A 75 11.45 -5.45 4.07
N GLU A 76 12.29 -6.19 4.80
CA GLU A 76 13.16 -7.22 4.20
C GLU A 76 12.35 -8.32 3.51
N GLU A 77 11.23 -8.75 4.10
CA GLU A 77 10.35 -9.75 3.49
C GLU A 77 9.77 -9.26 2.15
N PHE A 78 9.42 -7.98 2.04
CA PHE A 78 8.90 -7.41 0.79
C PHE A 78 10.00 -7.11 -0.24
N LEU A 79 11.21 -6.77 0.19
CA LEU A 79 12.37 -6.65 -0.70
C LEU A 79 12.70 -8.00 -1.36
N LYS A 80 12.68 -9.09 -0.59
CA LYS A 80 12.84 -10.47 -1.11
C LYS A 80 11.74 -10.87 -2.11
N ARG A 81 10.59 -10.21 -2.04
CA ARG A 81 9.43 -10.41 -2.93
C ARG A 81 9.36 -9.41 -4.08
N ASN A 82 10.48 -8.75 -4.40
CA ASN A 82 10.57 -7.84 -5.55
C ASN A 82 9.67 -6.59 -5.46
N TYR A 83 9.21 -6.20 -4.27
CA TYR A 83 8.57 -4.89 -4.09
C TYR A 83 9.61 -3.78 -4.21
N ILE A 84 9.18 -2.60 -4.67
CA ILE A 84 10.01 -1.39 -4.63
C ILE A 84 9.76 -0.71 -3.30
N VAL A 85 10.81 -0.43 -2.52
CA VAL A 85 10.67 0.22 -1.21
C VAL A 85 11.26 1.62 -1.23
N THR A 86 10.43 2.63 -0.99
CA THR A 86 10.86 4.04 -0.89
C THR A 86 10.64 4.58 0.51
N THR A 87 11.69 4.98 1.21
CA THR A 87 11.63 5.40 2.62
C THR A 87 12.10 6.83 2.82
N SER A 88 11.68 7.43 3.93
CA SER A 88 12.12 8.76 4.37
C SER A 88 12.10 8.89 5.90
N GLY A 89 12.77 9.91 6.42
CA GLY A 89 12.69 10.32 7.83
C GLY A 89 13.17 9.25 8.82
N CYS A 90 12.46 9.12 9.95
CA CYS A 90 12.86 8.21 11.03
C CYS A 90 12.82 6.74 10.58
N SER A 91 11.89 6.37 9.70
CA SER A 91 11.83 5.03 9.12
C SER A 91 13.08 4.73 8.29
N ALA A 92 13.58 5.69 7.51
CA ALA A 92 14.82 5.52 6.74
C ALA A 92 16.03 5.28 7.66
N MET A 93 16.06 5.93 8.82
CA MET A 93 17.08 5.72 9.85
C MET A 93 16.97 4.34 10.50
N ALA A 94 15.76 3.91 10.85
CA ALA A 94 15.54 2.58 11.41
C ALA A 94 15.99 1.47 10.44
N LEU A 95 15.70 1.60 9.14
CA LEU A 95 16.12 0.63 8.14
C LEU A 95 17.65 0.56 7.93
N ALA A 96 18.42 1.51 8.48
CA ALA A 96 19.88 1.47 8.48
C ALA A 96 20.47 0.62 9.60
N SER A 97 19.71 0.38 10.67
CA SER A 97 20.16 -0.49 11.77
C SER A 97 20.38 -1.91 11.25
N ASP A 98 21.47 -2.52 11.65
CA ASP A 98 21.77 -3.91 11.29
C ASP A 98 21.03 -4.87 12.23
N TYR A 99 19.89 -5.36 11.76
CA TYR A 99 19.09 -6.35 12.49
C TYR A 99 19.59 -7.78 12.28
N SER A 100 20.54 -8.01 11.36
CA SER A 100 21.10 -9.33 11.05
C SER A 100 22.48 -9.59 11.67
N GLY A 101 23.14 -8.55 12.17
CA GLY A 101 24.48 -8.60 12.76
C GLY A 101 25.62 -8.74 11.75
N ILE A 102 25.34 -8.60 10.44
CA ILE A 102 26.35 -8.69 9.38
C ILE A 102 26.24 -7.50 8.41
N HIS A 103 25.05 -7.23 7.87
CA HIS A 103 24.80 -6.15 6.90
C HIS A 103 23.42 -5.53 7.10
N ASN A 104 23.33 -4.20 7.06
CA ASN A 104 22.04 -3.53 7.08
C ASN A 104 21.34 -3.61 5.71
N LEU A 105 20.08 -3.18 5.64
CA LEU A 105 19.27 -3.29 4.42
C LEU A 105 19.81 -2.45 3.25
N TYR A 106 20.46 -1.30 3.51
CA TYR A 106 21.08 -0.51 2.45
C TYR A 106 22.35 -1.14 1.89
N GLU A 107 23.01 -2.00 2.65
CA GLU A 107 24.18 -2.77 2.19
C GLU A 107 23.75 -4.02 1.40
N LYS A 108 22.59 -4.61 1.75
CA LYS A 108 22.03 -5.80 1.09
C LYS A 108 21.32 -5.52 -0.23
N TYR A 109 20.65 -4.38 -0.35
CA TYR A 109 19.74 -4.07 -1.45
C TYR A 109 20.15 -2.82 -2.22
N GLY A 110 19.86 -2.78 -3.52
CA GLY A 110 20.23 -1.64 -4.39
C GLY A 110 19.43 -0.37 -4.09
N GLY A 111 19.97 0.78 -4.51
CA GLY A 111 19.35 2.11 -4.33
C GLY A 111 18.62 2.67 -5.55
N ARG A 112 18.47 1.90 -6.63
CA ARG A 112 17.73 2.28 -7.85
C ARG A 112 16.23 2.04 -7.63
N PHE A 113 15.36 2.90 -8.16
CA PHE A 113 13.91 2.68 -8.11
C PHE A 113 13.50 1.51 -9.03
N ALA A 114 13.69 0.30 -8.54
CA ALA A 114 13.48 -0.96 -9.24
C ALA A 114 13.03 -2.06 -8.26
N ALA A 115 12.54 -3.17 -8.79
CA ALA A 115 12.06 -4.31 -8.01
C ALA A 115 13.15 -4.84 -7.05
N GLY A 116 12.78 -5.06 -5.79
CA GLY A 116 13.68 -5.61 -4.77
C GLY A 116 14.69 -4.62 -4.20
N ASN A 117 14.53 -3.32 -4.46
CA ASN A 117 15.46 -2.28 -4.01
C ASN A 117 14.88 -1.39 -2.90
N LEU A 118 15.79 -0.80 -2.12
CA LEU A 118 15.51 0.11 -1.01
C LEU A 118 16.06 1.51 -1.29
N ILE A 119 15.16 2.49 -1.38
CA ILE A 119 15.47 3.85 -1.79
C ILE A 119 15.20 4.82 -0.65
N ASN A 120 16.24 5.47 -0.10
CA ASN A 120 16.07 6.59 0.81
C ASN A 120 15.89 7.90 0.02
N VAL A 121 14.68 8.45 -0.01
CA VAL A 121 14.42 9.73 -0.71
C VAL A 121 14.82 10.96 0.12
N GLY A 122 15.01 10.82 1.44
CA GLY A 122 15.49 11.88 2.32
C GLY A 122 14.64 12.09 3.58
N SER A 123 14.48 13.35 3.98
CA SER A 123 13.76 13.72 5.21
C SER A 123 12.23 13.65 5.04
N CYS A 124 11.45 13.96 6.08
CA CYS A 124 9.98 13.89 6.00
C CYS A 124 9.36 14.76 4.89
N VAL A 125 10.00 15.85 4.46
CA VAL A 125 9.50 16.66 3.33
C VAL A 125 9.74 15.99 1.98
N ALA A 126 10.71 15.07 1.90
CA ALA A 126 11.00 14.29 0.70
C ALA A 126 9.91 13.23 0.40
N ASN A 127 8.90 13.05 1.26
CA ASN A 127 7.71 12.25 0.93
C ASN A 127 6.97 12.78 -0.32
N ALA A 128 7.16 14.06 -0.66
CA ALA A 128 6.69 14.63 -1.93
C ALA A 128 7.30 13.92 -3.16
N HIS A 129 8.51 13.36 -3.05
CA HIS A 129 9.13 12.58 -4.12
C HIS A 129 8.51 11.19 -4.28
N ILE A 130 7.99 10.60 -3.21
CA ILE A 130 7.32 9.28 -3.26
C ILE A 130 5.98 9.41 -4.00
N THR A 131 5.14 10.35 -3.56
CA THR A 131 3.88 10.65 -4.26
C THR A 131 4.13 11.20 -5.66
N GLY A 132 5.17 12.02 -5.82
CA GLY A 132 5.65 12.49 -7.12
C GLY A 132 6.02 11.35 -8.06
N ALA A 133 6.62 10.25 -7.58
CA ALA A 133 6.93 9.09 -8.40
C ALA A 133 5.66 8.46 -8.99
N ALA A 134 4.60 8.28 -8.18
CA ALA A 134 3.31 7.78 -8.66
C ALA A 134 2.67 8.71 -9.70
N MET A 135 2.69 10.02 -9.45
CA MET A 135 2.20 11.02 -10.41
C MET A 135 3.01 11.00 -11.72
N LYS A 136 4.32 10.77 -11.64
CA LYS A 136 5.19 10.64 -12.81
C LYS A 136 4.96 9.34 -13.58
N VAL A 137 4.59 8.23 -12.94
CA VAL A 137 4.14 7.04 -13.67
C VAL A 137 2.93 7.40 -14.54
N ALA A 138 1.92 8.07 -13.98
CA ALA A 138 0.74 8.51 -14.74
C ALA A 138 1.11 9.47 -15.90
N ASN A 139 2.05 10.39 -15.68
CA ASN A 139 2.46 11.36 -16.69
C ASN A 139 3.38 10.79 -17.78
N ILE A 140 4.42 10.04 -17.40
CA ILE A 140 5.47 9.57 -18.30
C ILE A 140 4.99 8.34 -19.06
N PHE A 141 4.38 7.37 -18.38
CA PHE A 141 3.95 6.12 -19.00
C PHE A 141 2.58 6.25 -19.67
N ALA A 142 1.61 6.88 -19.01
CA ALA A 142 0.26 7.04 -19.55
C ALA A 142 -0.01 8.39 -20.21
N HIS A 143 1.01 9.24 -20.36
CA HIS A 143 0.92 10.56 -21.02
C HIS A 143 -0.18 11.48 -20.46
N ARG A 144 -0.55 11.32 -19.18
CA ARG A 144 -1.58 12.15 -18.54
C ARG A 144 -1.03 13.53 -18.21
N LYS A 145 -1.76 14.60 -18.55
CA LYS A 145 -1.35 15.98 -18.26
C LYS A 145 -1.45 16.24 -16.76
N LEU A 146 -0.42 16.84 -16.16
CA LEU A 146 -0.38 17.13 -14.71
C LEU A 146 -1.06 18.45 -14.33
N ARG A 147 -0.95 19.48 -15.18
CA ARG A 147 -1.42 20.84 -14.86
C ARG A 147 -2.94 20.86 -14.64
N ALA A 148 -3.35 21.28 -13.43
CA ALA A 148 -4.76 21.42 -13.03
C ALA A 148 -5.61 20.16 -13.25
N ASN A 149 -5.01 18.96 -13.13
CA ASN A 149 -5.68 17.71 -13.49
C ASN A 149 -5.59 16.64 -12.38
N TYR A 150 -5.62 17.07 -11.13
CA TYR A 150 -5.39 16.19 -9.98
C TYR A 150 -6.37 15.01 -9.93
N GLU A 151 -7.64 15.22 -10.26
CA GLU A 151 -8.68 14.18 -10.24
C GLU A 151 -8.35 13.00 -11.17
N GLU A 152 -7.90 13.26 -12.40
CA GLU A 152 -7.52 12.20 -13.34
C GLU A 152 -6.24 11.48 -12.90
N ILE A 153 -5.29 12.20 -12.30
CA ILE A 153 -4.05 11.59 -11.79
C ILE A 153 -4.35 10.71 -10.58
N ALA A 154 -5.21 11.16 -9.66
CA ALA A 154 -5.65 10.36 -8.51
C ALA A 154 -6.45 9.13 -8.96
N ASP A 155 -7.36 9.28 -9.93
CA ASP A 155 -8.09 8.18 -10.55
C ASP A 155 -7.14 7.13 -11.15
N TYR A 156 -6.13 7.59 -11.91
CA TYR A 156 -5.12 6.71 -12.49
C TYR A 156 -4.32 5.97 -11.41
N CYS A 157 -3.86 6.68 -10.37
CA CYS A 157 -3.10 6.08 -9.27
C CYS A 157 -3.93 5.03 -8.52
N THR A 158 -5.18 5.36 -8.18
CA THR A 158 -6.13 4.47 -7.49
C THR A 158 -6.39 3.19 -8.27
N ASN A 159 -6.56 3.29 -9.59
CA ASN A 159 -6.98 2.15 -10.41
C ASN A 159 -5.82 1.32 -10.94
N ARG A 160 -4.57 1.82 -10.94
CA ARG A 160 -3.46 1.18 -11.68
C ARG A 160 -2.14 1.10 -10.95
N ILE A 161 -1.88 1.98 -9.99
CA ILE A 161 -0.57 2.01 -9.31
C ILE A 161 -0.70 1.27 -7.98
N GLY A 162 -0.25 0.01 -7.97
CA GLY A 162 -0.14 -0.81 -6.77
C GLY A 162 0.87 -0.18 -5.80
N ALA A 163 0.40 0.51 -4.78
CA ALA A 163 1.24 1.17 -3.79
C ALA A 163 0.57 1.20 -2.42
N VAL A 164 1.37 1.26 -1.36
CA VAL A 164 0.88 1.40 0.02
C VAL A 164 1.90 2.17 0.87
N GLY A 165 1.42 3.12 1.65
CA GLY A 165 2.20 3.78 2.70
C GLY A 165 2.17 2.98 3.98
N LEU A 166 3.30 2.86 4.66
CA LEU A 166 3.40 2.25 5.99
C LEU A 166 3.95 3.27 6.97
N VAL A 167 3.15 3.61 7.98
CA VAL A 167 3.54 4.47 9.09
C VAL A 167 3.48 3.66 10.37
N LEU A 168 4.48 2.81 10.61
CA LEU A 168 4.50 1.94 11.80
C LEU A 168 4.62 2.76 13.09
N GLY A 169 5.53 3.74 13.11
CA GLY A 169 5.69 4.67 14.22
C GLY A 169 4.78 5.89 14.06
N THR A 170 3.59 5.84 14.65
CA THR A 170 2.58 6.92 14.57
C THR A 170 2.67 7.86 15.77
N MET A 171 2.95 9.14 15.53
CA MET A 171 2.99 10.15 16.59
C MET A 171 2.60 11.55 16.10
N SER A 172 3.23 12.04 15.02
CA SER A 172 3.15 13.46 14.67
C SER A 172 1.96 13.83 13.79
N GLN A 173 1.47 15.05 13.94
CA GLN A 173 0.47 15.66 13.03
C GLN A 173 0.97 15.71 11.57
N LYS A 174 2.30 15.83 11.36
CA LYS A 174 2.91 15.75 10.02
C LYS A 174 2.64 14.40 9.35
N ALA A 175 2.69 13.31 10.10
CA ALA A 175 2.40 11.97 9.56
C ALA A 175 0.95 11.88 9.09
N VAL A 176 0.00 12.48 9.82
CA VAL A 176 -1.42 12.56 9.42
C VAL A 176 -1.58 13.31 8.10
N SER A 177 -0.99 14.52 7.98
CA SER A 177 -1.09 15.31 6.75
C SER A 177 -0.47 14.62 5.54
N ILE A 178 0.67 13.93 5.72
CA ILE A 178 1.33 13.17 4.66
C ILE A 178 0.44 12.00 4.24
N GLY A 179 -0.09 11.23 5.20
CA GLY A 179 -0.98 10.11 4.91
C GLY A 179 -2.25 10.54 4.18
N PHE A 180 -2.86 11.67 4.57
CA PHE A 180 -4.02 12.21 3.86
C PHE A 180 -3.69 12.67 2.44
N GLY A 181 -2.47 13.20 2.21
CA GLY A 181 -1.96 13.48 0.87
C GLY A 181 -1.89 12.22 -0.01
N CYS A 182 -1.40 11.10 0.55
CA CYS A 182 -1.37 9.80 -0.15
C CYS A 182 -2.79 9.27 -0.43
N MET A 183 -3.68 9.31 0.58
CA MET A 183 -5.06 8.84 0.44
C MET A 183 -5.83 9.62 -0.62
N ARG A 184 -5.61 10.95 -0.69
CA ARG A 184 -6.21 11.82 -1.70
C ARG A 184 -5.75 11.46 -3.12
N LEU A 185 -4.54 10.90 -3.27
CA LEU A 185 -4.01 10.38 -4.52
C LEU A 185 -4.47 8.94 -4.82
N GLY A 186 -5.27 8.33 -3.94
CA GLY A 186 -5.69 6.94 -4.09
C GLY A 186 -4.67 5.90 -3.60
N ILE A 187 -3.68 6.33 -2.83
CA ILE A 187 -2.66 5.44 -2.27
C ILE A 187 -3.06 5.12 -0.82
N PRO A 188 -3.32 3.84 -0.50
CA PRO A 188 -3.70 3.43 0.84
C PRO A 188 -2.55 3.62 1.85
N VAL A 189 -2.90 3.84 3.11
CA VAL A 189 -1.94 3.99 4.21
C VAL A 189 -2.31 3.05 5.36
N ILE A 190 -1.33 2.26 5.77
CA ILE A 190 -1.39 1.43 6.96
C ILE A 190 -0.69 2.20 8.09
N TRP A 191 -1.41 2.40 9.18
CA TRP A 191 -0.89 2.95 10.42
C TRP A 191 -0.51 1.82 11.37
N GLY A 192 0.55 2.00 12.15
CA GLY A 192 0.78 1.15 13.32
C GLY A 192 -0.30 1.35 14.39
N PRO A 193 -0.26 0.56 15.49
CA PRO A 193 -1.33 0.49 16.49
C PRO A 193 -1.73 1.83 17.11
N GLN A 194 -0.78 2.73 17.32
CA GLN A 194 -1.06 4.06 17.89
C GLN A 194 -1.81 4.98 16.91
N GLY A 195 -1.89 4.61 15.63
CA GLY A 195 -2.60 5.34 14.58
C GLY A 195 -4.10 5.46 14.80
N VAL A 196 -4.69 4.57 15.60
CA VAL A 196 -6.09 4.69 16.06
C VAL A 196 -6.36 6.04 16.73
N LYS A 197 -5.34 6.63 17.36
CA LYS A 197 -5.43 7.95 18.02
C LYS A 197 -5.62 9.11 17.05
N TYR A 198 -5.40 8.90 15.74
CA TYR A 198 -5.73 9.89 14.71
C TYR A 198 -7.21 9.92 14.32
N ARG A 199 -8.00 8.93 14.76
CA ARG A 199 -9.48 8.90 14.69
C ARG A 199 -10.08 8.95 13.27
N LYS A 200 -9.30 8.68 12.22
CA LYS A 200 -9.76 8.72 10.83
C LYS A 200 -9.23 7.54 10.03
N GLU A 201 -10.00 6.46 10.07
CA GLU A 201 -9.84 5.30 9.20
C GLU A 201 -10.82 5.38 8.03
N LEU A 202 -10.43 4.81 6.89
CA LEU A 202 -11.17 4.83 5.63
C LEU A 202 -11.24 3.38 5.17
N ARG A 203 -12.11 2.64 5.86
CA ARG A 203 -12.28 1.20 5.77
C ARG A 203 -13.43 0.86 4.83
N GLY A 204 -13.13 0.19 3.73
CA GLY A 204 -14.15 -0.23 2.76
C GLY A 204 -14.93 -1.48 3.15
N ASP A 205 -14.49 -2.22 4.18
CA ASP A 205 -15.23 -3.35 4.76
C ASP A 205 -16.31 -2.91 5.77
N VAL A 206 -16.25 -1.66 6.24
CA VAL A 206 -17.26 -1.08 7.12
C VAL A 206 -18.38 -0.45 6.29
N VAL A 207 -19.62 -0.79 6.60
CA VAL A 207 -20.80 -0.14 6.01
C VAL A 207 -21.28 0.94 6.96
N CYS A 208 -20.97 2.20 6.64
CA CYS A 208 -21.55 3.34 7.34
C CYS A 208 -22.96 3.59 6.77
N ASN A 209 -23.97 3.60 7.63
CA ASN A 209 -25.29 4.08 7.26
C ASN A 209 -25.31 5.61 7.38
N TYR A 210 -25.37 6.30 6.24
CA TYR A 210 -25.42 7.76 6.16
C TYR A 210 -26.85 8.32 6.12
N GLU A 211 -27.89 7.48 6.27
CA GLU A 211 -29.29 7.91 6.26
C GLU A 211 -29.60 8.95 7.35
N ASN A 212 -28.85 8.91 8.46
CA ASN A 212 -28.99 9.82 9.61
C ASN A 212 -27.81 10.78 9.79
N ASP A 213 -26.88 10.87 8.82
CA ASP A 213 -25.76 11.82 8.91
C ASP A 213 -26.27 13.25 8.72
N ASP A 214 -25.69 14.21 9.44
CA ASP A 214 -26.10 15.60 9.27
C ASP A 214 -25.79 16.01 7.82
N TYR A 215 -26.78 16.60 7.15
CA TYR A 215 -26.71 16.94 5.74
C TYR A 215 -25.72 18.10 5.50
N ASN A 216 -24.42 17.85 5.65
CA ASN A 216 -23.41 18.68 5.02
C ASN A 216 -23.48 18.41 3.51
N ASP A 217 -24.06 19.35 2.77
CA ASP A 217 -24.33 19.31 1.32
C ASP A 217 -23.15 18.83 0.44
N ILE A 218 -21.92 18.87 0.96
CA ILE A 218 -20.68 18.42 0.31
C ILE A 218 -20.68 16.89 0.03
N PHE A 219 -21.39 16.09 0.82
CA PHE A 219 -21.38 14.62 0.72
C PHE A 219 -22.77 14.00 0.51
N LYS A 220 -23.67 14.65 -0.24
CA LYS A 220 -24.89 14.00 -0.76
C LYS A 220 -24.51 12.83 -1.68
N TYR A 221 -24.26 11.67 -1.10
CA TYR A 221 -24.06 10.41 -1.80
C TYR A 221 -25.43 9.98 -2.33
N LYS A 222 -25.67 10.21 -3.62
CA LYS A 222 -26.85 9.74 -4.34
C LYS A 222 -26.54 8.36 -4.92
N PRO A 223 -26.93 7.25 -4.26
CA PRO A 223 -26.62 5.90 -4.72
C PRO A 223 -27.17 5.61 -6.12
N ASP A 224 -28.36 6.13 -6.44
CA ASP A 224 -29.08 5.78 -7.68
C ASP A 224 -28.47 6.39 -8.96
N GLU A 225 -27.62 7.43 -8.83
CA GLU A 225 -26.97 8.10 -9.96
C GLU A 225 -25.47 7.71 -10.12
N LYS A 226 -24.90 6.94 -9.19
CA LYS A 226 -23.44 6.75 -9.04
C LYS A 226 -22.98 5.29 -9.22
N LEU A 227 -21.67 5.08 -9.22
CA LEU A 227 -21.05 3.75 -9.16
C LEU A 227 -21.37 3.10 -7.81
N GLY A 228 -21.61 1.80 -7.81
CA GLY A 228 -21.62 0.98 -6.60
C GLY A 228 -20.25 1.02 -5.89
N ARG A 229 -20.19 0.45 -4.68
CA ARG A 229 -19.02 0.55 -3.79
C ARG A 229 -17.71 0.12 -4.46
N TRP A 230 -17.76 -0.91 -5.30
CA TRP A 230 -16.60 -1.51 -5.99
C TRP A 230 -16.72 -1.42 -7.51
N GLU A 231 -17.66 -0.61 -8.01
CA GLU A 231 -17.85 -0.44 -9.44
C GLU A 231 -16.96 0.66 -9.99
N VAL A 232 -16.54 0.50 -11.24
CA VAL A 232 -15.85 1.51 -12.06
C VAL A 232 -16.56 1.64 -13.39
N TYR A 233 -16.33 2.75 -14.09
CA TYR A 233 -16.65 2.85 -15.50
C TYR A 233 -15.53 2.22 -16.33
N ASP A 234 -15.89 1.55 -17.42
CA ASP A 234 -14.97 1.32 -18.53
C ASP A 234 -14.79 2.62 -19.32
N SER A 235 -13.56 3.12 -19.44
CA SER A 235 -13.32 4.42 -20.07
C SER A 235 -13.70 4.45 -21.56
N PHE A 236 -13.82 3.30 -22.22
CA PHE A 236 -14.18 3.20 -23.63
C PHE A 236 -15.70 3.10 -23.84
N SER A 237 -16.38 2.18 -23.15
CA SER A 237 -17.82 1.94 -23.33
C SER A 237 -18.71 2.80 -22.42
N GLY A 238 -18.19 3.21 -21.25
CA GLY A 238 -18.97 3.85 -20.20
C GLY A 238 -19.82 2.89 -19.36
N GLU A 239 -19.74 1.59 -19.64
CA GLU A 239 -20.42 0.55 -18.85
C GLU A 239 -19.81 0.45 -17.45
N LYS A 240 -20.64 0.05 -16.49
CA LYS A 240 -20.21 -0.18 -15.10
C LYS A 240 -19.72 -1.62 -14.95
N HIS A 241 -18.61 -1.80 -14.27
CA HIS A 241 -18.03 -3.10 -13.96
C HIS A 241 -17.59 -3.13 -12.50
N ASP A 242 -17.93 -4.20 -11.77
CA ASP A 242 -17.35 -4.48 -10.45
C ASP A 242 -15.91 -4.99 -10.63
N VAL A 243 -14.94 -4.32 -9.99
CA VAL A 243 -13.52 -4.70 -10.02
C VAL A 243 -13.03 -5.26 -8.68
N GLY A 244 -13.94 -5.43 -7.72
CA GLY A 244 -13.66 -5.87 -6.37
C GLY A 244 -13.01 -4.79 -5.50
N PRO A 245 -12.74 -5.11 -4.23
CA PRO A 245 -12.17 -4.19 -3.25
C PRO A 245 -10.65 -3.98 -3.45
N ALA A 246 -10.26 -3.34 -4.55
CA ALA A 246 -8.87 -3.19 -4.98
C ALA A 246 -8.45 -1.72 -5.19
N PRO A 247 -7.97 -0.99 -4.15
CA PRO A 247 -7.72 -1.45 -2.78
C PRO A 247 -8.95 -1.43 -1.86
N GLU A 248 -8.98 -2.30 -0.85
CA GLU A 248 -10.12 -2.44 0.07
C GLU A 248 -10.21 -1.29 1.09
N HIS A 249 -9.07 -0.74 1.49
CA HIS A 249 -8.97 0.33 2.47
C HIS A 249 -8.08 1.44 1.93
N LEU A 250 -8.41 2.69 2.26
CA LEU A 250 -7.48 3.81 2.06
C LEU A 250 -6.72 4.17 3.35
N SER A 251 -7.28 3.85 4.51
CA SER A 251 -6.67 4.11 5.82
C SER A 251 -7.05 3.01 6.80
N TYR A 252 -6.06 2.32 7.37
CA TYR A 252 -6.27 1.21 8.30
C TYR A 252 -5.21 1.22 9.42
N ALA A 253 -5.64 1.11 10.68
CA ALA A 253 -4.74 1.01 11.83
C ALA A 253 -4.49 -0.46 12.21
N ALA A 254 -3.36 -1.00 11.76
CA ALA A 254 -2.96 -2.37 12.05
C ALA A 254 -2.47 -2.53 13.50
N LYS A 255 -2.85 -3.63 14.13
CA LYS A 255 -2.56 -3.97 15.52
C LYS A 255 -1.27 -4.75 15.68
N THR A 256 -0.90 -5.55 14.69
CA THR A 256 0.29 -6.42 14.75
C THR A 256 1.08 -6.40 13.46
N LYS A 257 2.34 -6.85 13.55
CA LYS A 257 3.22 -7.05 12.40
C LYS A 257 2.57 -7.98 11.37
N GLU A 258 2.00 -9.09 11.83
CA GLU A 258 1.39 -10.13 11.00
C GLU A 258 0.23 -9.58 10.16
N GLU A 259 -0.60 -8.72 10.76
CA GLU A 259 -1.67 -8.03 10.04
C GLU A 259 -1.11 -7.11 8.94
N ILE A 260 -0.02 -6.39 9.22
CA ILE A 260 0.67 -5.56 8.21
C ILE A 260 1.21 -6.43 7.06
N MET A 261 1.82 -7.59 7.39
CA MET A 261 2.36 -8.53 6.41
C MET A 261 1.28 -9.02 5.43
N ILE A 262 0.05 -9.22 5.91
CA ILE A 262 -1.09 -9.65 5.08
C ILE A 262 -1.70 -8.48 4.31
N LEU A 263 -1.81 -7.30 4.94
CA LEU A 263 -2.47 -6.13 4.35
C LEU A 263 -1.67 -5.51 3.21
N ILE A 264 -0.33 -5.45 3.30
CA ILE A 264 0.49 -4.86 2.24
C ILE A 264 0.21 -5.46 0.86
N PRO A 265 0.32 -6.79 0.64
CA PRO A 265 0.07 -7.37 -0.69
C PRO A 265 -1.40 -7.26 -1.11
N LYS A 266 -2.35 -7.29 -0.16
CA LYS A 266 -3.78 -7.09 -0.46
C LYS A 266 -4.05 -5.67 -0.96
N LEU A 267 -3.50 -4.67 -0.28
CA LEU A 267 -3.71 -3.26 -0.59
C LEU A 267 -2.90 -2.76 -1.79
N THR A 268 -2.02 -3.56 -2.39
CA THR A 268 -1.37 -3.23 -3.67
C THR A 268 -2.09 -3.82 -4.89
N ILE A 269 -3.12 -4.66 -4.71
CA ILE A 269 -3.98 -5.14 -5.82
C ILE A 269 -4.78 -3.97 -6.38
N ARG A 270 -4.92 -3.91 -7.71
CA ARG A 270 -5.58 -2.82 -8.42
C ARG A 270 -6.55 -3.35 -9.47
N GLY A 271 -7.68 -2.67 -9.66
CA GLY A 271 -8.66 -3.02 -10.71
C GLY A 271 -8.03 -3.13 -12.10
N GLY A 272 -7.03 -2.29 -12.40
CA GLY A 272 -6.33 -2.24 -13.68
C GLY A 272 -5.17 -3.22 -13.86
N ASP A 273 -4.90 -4.13 -12.92
CA ASP A 273 -3.85 -5.15 -13.09
C ASP A 273 -4.11 -6.00 -14.35
N ASN A 274 -3.07 -6.44 -15.07
CA ASN A 274 -3.25 -7.46 -16.09
C ASN A 274 -3.35 -8.86 -15.43
N PHE A 275 -3.60 -9.91 -16.22
CA PHE A 275 -3.74 -11.27 -15.67
C PHE A 275 -2.46 -11.75 -14.96
N LYS A 276 -1.29 -11.51 -15.55
CA LYS A 276 0.01 -11.93 -15.00
C LYS A 276 0.34 -11.21 -13.70
N GLY A 277 0.14 -9.90 -13.65
CA GLY A 277 0.34 -9.09 -12.46
C GLY A 277 -0.65 -9.45 -11.34
N ARG A 278 -1.92 -9.73 -11.70
CA ARG A 278 -2.89 -10.23 -10.72
C ARG A 278 -2.47 -11.59 -10.15
N GLN A 279 -2.00 -12.52 -10.98
CA GLN A 279 -1.44 -13.79 -10.49
C GLN A 279 -0.30 -13.57 -9.51
N ILE A 280 0.67 -12.71 -9.82
CA ILE A 280 1.80 -12.42 -8.93
C ILE A 280 1.32 -11.86 -7.59
N LYS A 281 0.43 -10.86 -7.61
CA LYS A 281 -0.09 -10.23 -6.39
C LYS A 281 -0.93 -11.19 -5.54
N LEU A 282 -1.79 -11.99 -6.17
CA LEU A 282 -2.57 -13.01 -5.47
C LEU A 282 -1.66 -14.08 -4.86
N ALA A 283 -0.62 -14.53 -5.58
CA ALA A 283 0.34 -15.48 -5.04
C ALA A 283 1.06 -14.92 -3.80
N HIS A 284 1.49 -13.66 -3.84
CA HIS A 284 2.10 -13.02 -2.67
C HIS A 284 1.13 -12.85 -1.50
N TRP A 285 -0.13 -12.45 -1.76
CA TRP A 285 -1.12 -12.29 -0.71
C TRP A 285 -1.49 -13.62 -0.06
N VAL A 286 -1.73 -14.66 -0.86
CA VAL A 286 -2.03 -16.01 -0.34
C VAL A 286 -0.86 -16.55 0.46
N ASP A 287 0.38 -16.43 -0.02
CA ASP A 287 1.55 -16.88 0.72
C ASP A 287 1.73 -16.12 2.05
N MET A 288 1.51 -14.80 2.07
CA MET A 288 1.54 -14.03 3.32
C MET A 288 0.42 -14.43 4.27
N TYR A 289 -0.78 -14.68 3.76
CA TYR A 289 -1.89 -15.18 4.56
C TYR A 289 -1.60 -16.57 5.13
N LYS A 290 -1.06 -17.49 4.34
CA LYS A 290 -0.67 -18.82 4.83
C LYS A 290 0.44 -18.76 5.88
N LYS A 291 1.34 -17.78 5.83
CA LYS A 291 2.39 -17.61 6.85
C LYS A 291 1.90 -16.97 8.15
N TYR A 292 0.93 -16.05 8.07
CA TYR A 292 0.60 -15.14 9.18
C TYR A 292 -0.89 -15.11 9.57
N GLY A 293 -1.78 -15.73 8.81
CA GLY A 293 -3.23 -15.64 8.94
C GLY A 293 -3.84 -16.60 9.96
N GLY A 294 -3.08 -17.59 10.43
CA GLY A 294 -3.52 -18.51 11.47
C GLY A 294 -3.61 -17.84 12.84
N ARG A 295 -4.26 -18.52 13.79
CA ARG A 295 -4.51 -17.98 15.14
C ARG A 295 -3.21 -17.53 15.82
N GLY A 296 -3.17 -16.26 16.19
CA GLY A 296 -2.00 -15.65 16.85
C GLY A 296 -0.81 -15.42 15.91
N GLY A 297 -1.03 -15.29 14.61
CA GLY A 297 0.05 -15.04 13.65
C GLY A 297 0.77 -16.30 13.16
N LYS A 298 0.21 -17.48 13.45
CA LYS A 298 0.82 -18.77 13.07
C LYS A 298 0.53 -19.11 11.61
N PRO A 299 1.34 -19.99 10.99
CA PRO A 299 1.02 -20.53 9.68
C PRO A 299 -0.34 -21.24 9.68
N THR A 300 -1.03 -21.16 8.55
CA THR A 300 -2.28 -21.86 8.25
C THR A 300 -2.24 -22.35 6.80
N ASP A 301 -2.95 -23.43 6.52
CA ASP A 301 -3.18 -23.90 5.15
C ASP A 301 -4.39 -23.21 4.50
N ASP A 302 -5.17 -22.44 5.27
CA ASP A 302 -6.36 -21.74 4.78
C ASP A 302 -6.03 -20.68 3.72
N LEU A 303 -6.95 -20.50 2.76
CA LEU A 303 -6.96 -19.35 1.86
C LEU A 303 -7.59 -18.12 2.52
N PRO A 304 -7.26 -16.89 2.06
CA PRO A 304 -8.00 -15.70 2.44
C PRO A 304 -9.50 -15.84 2.11
N GLY A 305 -10.37 -15.68 3.10
CA GLY A 305 -11.81 -15.96 2.96
C GLY A 305 -12.54 -15.09 1.92
N ASP A 306 -11.94 -13.98 1.50
CA ASP A 306 -12.44 -13.03 0.52
C ASP A 306 -11.66 -13.03 -0.80
N ILE A 307 -10.79 -14.02 -1.05
CA ILE A 307 -10.00 -14.11 -2.29
C ILE A 307 -10.88 -14.10 -3.55
N HIS A 308 -12.08 -14.67 -3.49
CA HIS A 308 -13.07 -14.68 -4.59
C HIS A 308 -13.43 -13.28 -5.10
N LYS A 309 -13.28 -12.23 -4.26
CA LYS A 309 -13.52 -10.84 -4.67
C LYS A 309 -12.39 -10.23 -5.49
N PHE A 310 -11.22 -10.87 -5.53
CA PHE A 310 -10.02 -10.39 -6.21
C PHE A 310 -9.67 -11.21 -7.47
N VAL A 311 -10.38 -12.30 -7.73
CA VAL A 311 -10.27 -13.11 -8.95
C VAL A 311 -11.34 -12.64 -9.94
N ARG A 312 -10.93 -12.11 -11.10
CA ARG A 312 -11.88 -11.70 -12.15
C ARG A 312 -12.16 -12.82 -13.12
N THR A 313 -11.14 -13.59 -13.48
CA THR A 313 -11.21 -14.73 -14.38
C THR A 313 -10.29 -15.85 -13.89
N GLU A 314 -10.46 -17.06 -14.40
CA GLU A 314 -9.59 -18.20 -14.02
C GLU A 314 -8.11 -17.96 -14.33
N THR A 315 -7.82 -17.12 -15.32
CA THR A 315 -6.46 -16.70 -15.69
C THR A 315 -5.78 -15.81 -14.64
N ASP A 316 -6.52 -15.19 -13.73
CA ASP A 316 -5.94 -14.44 -12.60
C ASP A 316 -5.38 -15.39 -11.52
N ILE A 317 -5.77 -16.67 -11.52
CA ILE A 317 -5.40 -17.61 -10.47
C ILE A 317 -3.96 -18.10 -10.67
N PRO A 318 -3.10 -18.02 -9.64
CA PRO A 318 -1.74 -18.56 -9.71
C PRO A 318 -1.77 -20.07 -10.01
N ILE A 319 -0.88 -20.53 -10.90
CA ILE A 319 -0.87 -21.92 -11.37
C ILE A 319 -0.78 -22.92 -10.20
N THR A 320 0.09 -22.64 -9.23
CA THR A 320 0.32 -23.50 -8.06
C THR A 320 -0.86 -23.56 -7.09
N LEU A 321 -1.79 -22.61 -7.16
CA LEU A 321 -2.95 -22.48 -6.26
C LEU A 321 -4.27 -22.77 -6.99
N ARG A 322 -4.20 -23.21 -8.25
CA ARG A 322 -5.38 -23.31 -9.12
C ARG A 322 -6.46 -24.22 -8.55
N GLU A 323 -6.09 -25.41 -8.10
CA GLU A 323 -7.04 -26.40 -7.59
C GLU A 323 -7.77 -25.88 -6.35
N GLU A 324 -7.02 -25.41 -5.36
CA GLU A 324 -7.54 -24.91 -4.09
C GLU A 324 -8.43 -23.68 -4.26
N VAL A 325 -7.99 -22.70 -5.05
CA VAL A 325 -8.75 -21.47 -5.30
C VAL A 325 -10.00 -21.78 -6.10
N MET A 326 -9.92 -22.61 -7.15
CA MET A 326 -11.11 -22.97 -7.94
C MET A 326 -12.17 -23.70 -7.13
N GLN A 327 -11.76 -24.53 -6.16
CA GLN A 327 -12.71 -25.16 -5.24
C GLN A 327 -13.45 -24.10 -4.41
N MET A 328 -12.71 -23.16 -3.80
CA MET A 328 -13.32 -22.07 -3.03
C MET A 328 -14.25 -21.19 -3.89
N LEU A 329 -13.89 -20.92 -5.15
CA LEU A 329 -14.72 -20.12 -6.05
C LEU A 329 -16.07 -20.81 -6.34
N LYS A 330 -16.05 -22.14 -6.55
CA LYS A 330 -17.28 -22.93 -6.72
C LYS A 330 -18.16 -22.87 -5.48
N ASP A 331 -17.58 -23.04 -4.29
CA ASP A 331 -18.31 -22.99 -3.01
C ASP A 331 -18.94 -21.61 -2.74
N LYS A 332 -18.40 -20.55 -3.36
CA LYS A 332 -18.91 -19.17 -3.27
C LYS A 332 -19.86 -18.77 -4.39
N ASN A 333 -20.24 -19.69 -5.28
CA ASN A 333 -21.04 -19.41 -6.48
C ASN A 333 -20.44 -18.25 -7.32
N TRP A 334 -19.11 -18.21 -7.42
CA TRP A 334 -18.41 -17.18 -8.18
C TRP A 334 -18.61 -17.38 -9.68
N GLU A 335 -18.81 -16.27 -10.40
CA GLU A 335 -18.90 -16.23 -11.85
C GLU A 335 -17.77 -15.36 -12.44
N PRO A 336 -17.16 -15.78 -13.56
CA PRO A 336 -16.10 -15.00 -14.19
C PRO A 336 -16.63 -13.68 -14.74
N ALA A 337 -15.85 -12.61 -14.55
CA ALA A 337 -16.13 -11.31 -15.12
C ALA A 337 -16.14 -11.39 -16.65
N LYS A 338 -17.16 -10.78 -17.27
CA LYS A 338 -17.33 -10.76 -18.73
C LYS A 338 -16.19 -10.05 -19.46
N LYS A 339 -15.58 -9.05 -18.80
CA LYS A 339 -14.52 -8.21 -19.35
C LYS A 339 -13.71 -7.62 -18.21
N ASN A 340 -12.39 -7.52 -18.41
CA ASN A 340 -11.54 -6.64 -17.60
C ASN A 340 -11.67 -5.21 -18.13
N PRO A 341 -12.27 -4.26 -17.39
CA PRO A 341 -12.52 -2.91 -17.89
C PRO A 341 -11.20 -2.12 -18.03
N ASP A 342 -11.27 -1.00 -18.74
CA ASP A 342 -10.31 0.10 -18.58
C ASP A 342 -10.81 1.03 -17.45
N PRO A 343 -10.46 0.76 -16.18
CA PRO A 343 -11.15 1.35 -15.02
C PRO A 343 -10.96 2.86 -14.91
N THR A 344 -12.05 3.55 -14.61
CA THR A 344 -12.07 4.93 -14.10
C THR A 344 -13.27 5.15 -13.17
N LEU A 345 -13.06 5.90 -12.09
CA LEU A 345 -14.11 6.41 -11.20
C LEU A 345 -14.73 7.70 -11.74
N VAL A 346 -14.14 8.29 -12.78
CA VAL A 346 -14.44 9.65 -13.23
C VAL A 346 -15.20 9.60 -14.55
N LYS A 347 -16.52 9.82 -14.49
CA LYS A 347 -17.41 9.76 -15.67
C LYS A 347 -16.99 10.67 -16.82
N ARG A 348 -16.39 11.84 -16.55
CA ARG A 348 -15.92 12.76 -17.61
C ARG A 348 -14.75 12.22 -18.44
N LEU A 349 -14.06 11.17 -17.96
CA LEU A 349 -12.97 10.51 -18.69
C LEU A 349 -13.49 9.43 -19.65
N VAL A 350 -14.77 9.04 -19.55
CA VAL A 350 -15.40 8.12 -20.49
C VAL A 350 -15.46 8.76 -21.88
N ARG A 351 -14.95 8.03 -22.87
CA ARG A 351 -14.97 8.45 -24.27
C ARG A 351 -16.43 8.59 -24.72
N LYS A 352 -16.85 9.81 -25.05
CA LYS A 352 -18.14 10.01 -25.73
C LYS A 352 -18.08 9.27 -27.08
N LYS A 353 -19.01 8.36 -27.34
CA LYS A 353 -19.24 7.87 -28.71
C LYS A 353 -19.47 9.12 -29.57
N LYS A 354 -18.60 9.36 -30.55
CA LYS A 354 -18.98 10.24 -31.67
C LYS A 354 -20.18 9.56 -32.31
N ILE A 355 -21.38 10.09 -32.08
CA ILE A 355 -22.52 9.79 -32.92
C ILE A 355 -22.05 10.22 -34.30
N LYS A 356 -21.84 9.27 -35.22
CA LYS A 356 -21.73 9.61 -36.62
C LYS A 356 -23.12 10.14 -36.99
N GLU A 357 -23.23 11.46 -37.12
CA GLU A 357 -24.35 12.09 -37.81
C GLU A 357 -24.37 11.63 -39.27
#